data_AF-A0A7H4MEP3-F1
#
_entry.id   AF-A0A7H4MEP3-F1
#
_cell.length_a   1.000
_cell.length_b   1.000
_cell.length_c   1.000
_cell.angle_alpha   90.00
_cell.angle_beta   90.00
_cell.angle_gamma   90.00
#
_symmetry.space_group_name_H-M   'P 1'
#
loop_
_entity.id
_entity.type
_entity.pdbx_description
1 polymer ?
#
loop_
_entity_poly.entity_id
_entity_poly.type
_entity_poly.pdbx_seq_one_letter_code
_entity_poly.pdbx_strand_id
1 'polypeptide(L)' 'MPGIPEMGEVWGPANAALELSLTGKQAPQAALDNAVKQITMQIEAMQASNQ' A
#
# COMPACT_ATOMS: atom_id res chain seq x y z
N MET A 1 -2.04 -10.80 14.41
CA MET A 1 -1.63 -9.62 13.63
C MET A 1 -0.18 -9.33 14.00
N PRO A 2 0.78 -9.30 13.05
CA PRO A 2 2.19 -9.03 13.39
C PRO A 2 2.34 -7.60 13.93
N GLY A 3 3.12 -7.43 14.99
CA GLY A 3 3.15 -6.22 15.84
C GLY A 3 4.18 -5.16 15.44
N ILE A 4 4.34 -4.89 14.15
CA ILE A 4 5.19 -3.81 13.64
C ILE A 4 4.32 -2.60 13.27
N PRO A 5 4.60 -1.38 13.78
CA PRO A 5 3.78 -0.17 13.59
C PRO A 5 3.43 0.12 12.11
N GLU A 6 4.33 -0.24 11.20
CA GLU A 6 4.23 -0.01 9.77
C GLU A 6 3.13 -0.84 9.11
N MET A 7 2.65 -1.92 9.73
CA MET A 7 1.57 -2.75 9.16
C MET A 7 0.22 -2.03 9.10
N GLY A 8 -0.01 -0.99 9.92
CA GLY A 8 -1.20 -0.15 9.81
C GLY A 8 -1.28 0.58 8.45
N GLU A 9 -0.13 1.03 7.96
CA GLU A 9 0.02 1.79 6.72
C GLU A 9 -0.05 0.91 5.46
N VAL A 10 0.08 -0.41 5.61
CA VAL A 10 -0.01 -1.38 4.51
C VAL A 10 -1.47 -1.75 4.20
N TRP A 11 -2.34 -1.78 5.21
CA TRP A 11 -3.74 -2.19 5.02
C TRP A 11 -4.55 -1.20 4.19
N GLY A 12 -4.30 0.10 4.29
CA GLY A 12 -4.99 1.13 3.52
C GLY A 12 -4.78 0.98 2.00
N PRO A 13 -3.53 1.02 1.51
CA PRO A 13 -3.21 0.83 0.10
C PRO A 13 -3.61 -0.55 -0.43
N ALA A 14 -3.46 -1.61 0.38
CA ALA A 14 -3.91 -2.94 -0.01
C ALA A 14 -5.44 -3.01 -0.22
N ASN A 15 -6.22 -2.37 0.66
CA ASN A 15 -7.68 -2.31 0.51
C ASN A 15 -8.09 -1.50 -0.73
N ALA A 16 -7.42 -0.37 -1.00
CA ALA A 16 -7.65 0.41 -2.21
C ALA A 16 -7.32 -0.37 -3.50
N ALA A 17 -6.22 -1.15 -3.49
CA ALA A 17 -5.85 -2.01 -4.60
C ALA A 17 -6.93 -3.06 -4.90
N LEU A 18 -7.45 -3.69 -3.85
CA LEU A 18 -8.52 -4.68 -3.94
C LEU A 18 -9.81 -4.04 -4.48
N GLU A 19 -10.18 -2.86 -3.99
CA GLU A 19 -11.35 -2.12 -4.48
C GLU A 19 -11.22 -1.75 -5.98
N LEU A 20 -10.06 -1.23 -6.40
CA LEU A 20 -9.79 -0.89 -7.80
C LEU A 20 -9.84 -2.12 -8.72
N SER A 21 -9.32 -3.25 -8.23
CA SER A 21 -9.34 -4.53 -8.95
C SER A 21 -10.77 -5.09 -9.07
N LEU A 22 -11.53 -5.06 -7.98
CA LEU A 22 -12.89 -5.63 -7.92
C LEU A 22 -13.93 -4.79 -8.67
N THR A 23 -13.74 -3.47 -8.72
CA THR A 23 -14.61 -2.56 -9.49
C THR A 23 -14.30 -2.53 -10.98
N GLY A 24 -13.24 -3.22 -11.42
CA GLY A 24 -12.79 -3.24 -12.82
C GLY A 24 -12.24 -1.89 -13.30
N LYS A 25 -12.03 -0.94 -12.39
CA LYS A 25 -11.47 0.39 -12.72
C LYS A 25 -10.00 0.31 -13.14
N GLN A 26 -9.30 -0.75 -12.72
CA GLN A 26 -7.92 -0.99 -13.07
C GLN A 26 -7.65 -2.50 -13.15
N ALA A 27 -6.75 -2.92 -14.05
CA ALA A 27 -6.34 -4.31 -14.12
C ALA A 27 -5.72 -4.75 -12.77
N PRO A 28 -6.03 -5.94 -12.25
CA PRO A 28 -5.62 -6.35 -10.90
C PRO A 28 -4.12 -6.25 -10.66
N GLN A 29 -3.32 -6.65 -11.65
CA GLN A 29 -1.86 -6.54 -11.57
C GLN A 29 -1.41 -5.07 -11.44
N ALA A 30 -1.95 -4.16 -12.24
CA ALA A 30 -1.60 -2.75 -12.19
C ALA A 30 -2.07 -2.07 -10.90
N ALA A 31 -3.21 -2.50 -10.33
CA ALA A 31 -3.69 -2.01 -9.04
C ALA A 31 -2.78 -2.47 -7.89
N LEU A 32 -2.35 -3.74 -7.89
CA LEU A 32 -1.42 -4.29 -6.91
C LEU A 32 -0.02 -3.66 -7.04
N ASP A 33 0.49 -3.46 -8.26
CA ASP A 33 1.79 -2.80 -8.49
C ASP A 33 1.79 -1.35 -7.97
N ASN A 34 0.70 -0.62 -8.20
CA ASN A 34 0.53 0.73 -7.67
C ASN A 34 0.50 0.73 -6.13
N ALA A 35 -0.18 -0.24 -5.52
CA ALA A 35 -0.26 -0.35 -4.07
C ALA A 35 1.09 -0.65 -3.44
N VAL A 36 1.86 -1.59 -4.02
CA VAL A 36 3.24 -1.87 -3.59
C VAL A 36 4.09 -0.59 -3.66
N LYS A 37 4.02 0.14 -4.78
CA LYS A 37 4.77 1.38 -4.95
C LYS A 37 4.40 2.46 -3.94
N GLN A 38 3.10 2.62 -3.65
CA GLN A 38 2.63 3.56 -2.62
C GLN A 38 3.13 3.17 -1.23
N ILE A 39 3.02 1.89 -0.86
CA ILE A 39 3.51 1.38 0.43
C ILE A 39 5.01 1.66 0.58
N THR A 40 5.82 1.35 -0.45
CA THR A 40 7.27 1.61 -0.42
C THR A 40 7.59 3.08 -0.22
N MET A 41 6.94 3.98 -0.97
CA MET A 41 7.17 5.43 -0.82
C MET A 41 6.78 5.94 0.58
N GLN A 42 5.68 5.45 1.16
CA GLN A 42 5.29 5.83 2.52
C GLN A 42 6.30 5.35 3.56
N ILE A 43 6.81 4.13 3.44
CA ILE A 43 7.83 3.59 4.32
C ILE A 43 9.14 4.41 4.21
N GLU A 44 9.59 4.71 2.99
CA GLU A 44 10.78 5.53 2.76
C GLU A 44 10.63 6.95 3.33
N ALA A 45 9.47 7.58 3.15
CA ALA A 45 9.18 8.90 3.70
C ALA A 45 9.19 8.90 5.23
N MET A 46 8.61 7.87 5.87
CA MET A 46 8.63 7.70 7.32
C MET A 46 10.07 7.48 7.84
N GLN A 47 10.86 6.63 7.17
CA GLN A 47 12.25 6.40 7.53
C GLN A 47 13.09 7.68 7.42
N ALA A 48 12.89 8.47 6.36
CA ALA A 48 13.57 9.76 6.19
C ALA A 48 13.15 10.79 7.25
N SER A 49 11.89 10.77 7.72
CA SER A 49 11.40 11.68 8.76
C SER A 49 11.87 11.33 10.18
N ASN A 50 12.36 10.11 10.40
CA ASN A 50 12.88 9.63 11.67
C ASN A 50 14.41 9.78 11.82
N GLN A 51 15.08 10.48 10.89
CA GLN A 51 16.50 10.85 10.98
C GLN A 51 16.73 12.25 11.54
#